data_AF-A0A8X6YEY6-F1
#
_entry.id   AF-A0A8X6YEY6-F1
#
_cell.length_a   1.000
_cell.length_b   1.000
_cell.length_c   1.000
_cell.angle_alpha   90.00
_cell.angle_beta   90.00
_cell.angle_gamma   90.00
#
_symmetry.space_group_name_H-M   'P 1'
#
loop_
_entity.id
_entity.type
_entity.pdbx_description
1 polymer ?
#
loop_
_entity_poly.entity_id
_entity_poly.type
_entity_poly.pdbx_seq_one_letter_code
_entity_poly.pdbx_strand_id
1 'polypeptide(L)'
;MRQSESSNHTMWPVSRNKLLTPDLTSKISSLQGKILLVMVSQPLEGPRTPFTEIQSMAQAIQPASNTISLARLIDFIVQRTYHELTVLAELLPRKTDMERKIEIVQFASRTRQLFIRLLALVKWAASASKVEKCATIMSFLDKQSMLFVEMADMLSLMSRETLVNARLPSFHLPCAVEVLTLGTYSRLPTCIRDKIVPPDPITPAEKRSTLLRLNQIIQYRLVSSELPAQMRNLTIENGRVTFYVEHEFE
;
A
#
# COMPACT_ATOMS: atom_id res chain seq x y z
N MET A 1 -75.65 -10.76 -18.65
CA MET A 1 -75.58 -9.40 -19.23
C MET A 1 -74.18 -8.88 -18.93
N ARG A 2 -73.30 -8.69 -19.94
CA ARG A 2 -73.06 -7.42 -20.67
C ARG A 2 -72.74 -6.27 -19.70
N GLN A 3 -71.71 -5.43 -19.85
CA GLN A 3 -70.80 -5.11 -20.95
C GLN A 3 -69.71 -4.14 -20.39
N SER A 4 -68.61 -3.98 -21.15
CA SER A 4 -67.77 -2.78 -21.44
C SER A 4 -67.60 -1.67 -20.39
N GLU A 5 -66.43 -1.06 -20.16
CA GLU A 5 -65.61 -0.14 -20.98
C GLU A 5 -64.56 0.42 -19.97
N SER A 6 -63.40 1.01 -20.24
CA SER A 6 -62.80 1.64 -21.40
C SER A 6 -61.31 1.81 -21.08
N SER A 7 -60.44 1.35 -21.98
CA SER A 7 -59.03 1.74 -22.04
C SER A 7 -58.93 3.07 -22.76
N ASN A 8 -58.38 4.09 -22.10
CA ASN A 8 -57.91 5.32 -22.75
C ASN A 8 -56.50 5.62 -22.26
N HIS A 9 -55.49 5.24 -23.06
CA HIS A 9 -54.14 5.79 -22.94
C HIS A 9 -53.72 6.35 -24.30
N THR A 10 -53.68 7.67 -24.38
CA THR A 10 -53.32 8.46 -25.55
C THR A 10 -51.80 8.56 -25.69
N MET A 11 -51.31 7.98 -26.79
CA MET A 11 -50.32 8.48 -27.75
C MET A 11 -49.48 9.73 -27.41
N TRP A 12 -48.15 9.56 -27.36
CA TRP A 12 -47.17 10.55 -27.86
C TRP A 12 -46.33 9.89 -28.99
N PRO A 13 -45.91 10.63 -30.02
CA PRO A 13 -45.45 10.07 -31.28
C PRO A 13 -43.94 9.77 -31.27
N VAL A 14 -43.61 8.61 -31.82
CA VAL A 14 -42.25 8.20 -32.19
C VAL A 14 -41.81 9.01 -33.42
N SER A 15 -41.00 10.04 -33.20
CA SER A 15 -40.28 10.73 -34.26
C SER A 15 -38.90 10.11 -34.47
N ARG A 16 -38.80 9.46 -35.64
CA ARG A 16 -37.62 9.01 -36.37
C ARG A 16 -36.38 9.91 -36.16
N ASN A 17 -35.31 9.37 -35.60
CA ASN A 17 -33.94 9.79 -35.91
C ASN A 17 -33.22 8.64 -36.62
N LYS A 18 -33.28 8.67 -37.95
CA LYS A 18 -32.33 7.98 -38.82
C LYS A 18 -31.00 8.73 -38.72
N LEU A 19 -29.91 7.98 -38.55
CA LEU A 19 -28.50 8.25 -38.90
C LEU A 19 -27.57 7.93 -37.72
N LEU A 20 -27.47 6.64 -37.38
CA LEU A 20 -26.21 6.06 -36.93
C LEU A 20 -25.82 4.98 -37.94
N THR A 21 -24.75 5.23 -38.65
CA THR A 21 -24.15 4.30 -39.62
C THR A 21 -23.53 3.10 -38.89
N PRO A 22 -23.46 1.92 -39.53
CA PRO A 22 -23.02 0.67 -38.91
C PRO A 22 -21.51 0.60 -38.55
N ASP A 23 -20.74 1.68 -38.72
CA ASP A 23 -19.28 1.67 -38.55
C ASP A 23 -18.81 2.01 -37.11
N LEU A 24 -19.64 2.69 -36.30
CA LEU A 24 -19.24 3.08 -34.94
C LEU A 24 -19.48 1.98 -33.91
N THR A 25 -20.52 1.16 -34.11
CA THR A 25 -20.84 0.01 -33.26
C THR A 25 -19.85 -1.15 -33.44
N SER A 26 -19.30 -1.33 -34.65
CA SER A 26 -18.25 -2.32 -34.92
C SER A 26 -16.90 -1.96 -34.28
N LYS A 27 -16.53 -0.66 -34.29
CA LYS A 27 -15.29 -0.16 -33.66
C LYS A 27 -15.33 -0.24 -32.13
N ILE A 28 -16.46 0.05 -31.50
CA ILE A 28 -16.63 -0.08 -30.04
C ILE A 28 -16.59 -1.55 -29.63
N SER A 29 -17.19 -2.45 -30.42
CA SER A 29 -17.14 -3.90 -30.18
C SER A 29 -15.72 -4.48 -30.39
N SER A 30 -14.97 -3.96 -31.36
CA SER A 30 -13.57 -4.33 -31.60
C SER A 30 -12.63 -3.83 -30.50
N LEU A 31 -12.88 -2.64 -29.93
CA LEU A 31 -12.13 -2.10 -28.79
C LEU A 31 -12.42 -2.86 -27.49
N GLN A 32 -13.69 -3.19 -27.22
CA GLN A 32 -14.07 -4.05 -26.10
C GLN A 32 -13.48 -5.46 -26.25
N GLY A 33 -13.50 -6.02 -27.46
CA GLY A 33 -12.89 -7.31 -27.77
C GLY A 33 -11.36 -7.32 -27.63
N LYS A 34 -10.66 -6.26 -28.08
CA LYS A 34 -9.20 -6.14 -27.94
C LYS A 34 -8.76 -5.90 -26.49
N ILE A 35 -9.54 -5.15 -25.69
CA ILE A 35 -9.27 -4.98 -24.26
C ILE A 35 -9.48 -6.31 -23.51
N LEU A 36 -10.49 -7.09 -23.90
CA LEU A 36 -10.74 -8.41 -23.31
C LEU A 36 -9.70 -9.46 -23.73
N LEU A 37 -9.19 -9.40 -24.97
CA LEU A 37 -8.19 -10.34 -25.48
C LEU A 37 -6.77 -10.10 -24.92
N VAL A 38 -6.43 -8.86 -24.53
CA VAL A 38 -5.14 -8.56 -23.89
C VAL A 38 -5.07 -9.11 -22.45
N MET A 39 -6.21 -9.46 -21.84
CA MET A 39 -6.28 -10.03 -20.49
C MET A 39 -6.19 -11.56 -20.46
N VAL A 40 -6.23 -12.24 -21.62
CA VAL A 40 -6.17 -13.70 -21.71
C VAL A 40 -5.02 -14.09 -22.64
N SER A 41 -3.93 -14.58 -22.04
CA SER A 41 -2.76 -15.24 -22.66
C SER A 41 -1.48 -14.41 -22.71
N GLN A 42 -0.70 -14.46 -21.63
CA GLN A 42 0.75 -14.57 -21.68
C GLN A 42 1.22 -15.52 -20.57
N PRO A 43 1.81 -16.69 -20.89
CA PRO A 43 2.61 -17.43 -19.92
C PRO A 43 3.97 -16.74 -19.84
N LEU A 44 4.25 -16.08 -18.72
CA LEU A 44 5.56 -15.52 -18.44
C LEU A 44 6.43 -16.60 -17.81
N GLU A 45 7.37 -17.11 -18.60
CA GLU A 45 8.48 -17.94 -18.15
C GLU A 45 9.41 -17.10 -17.23
N GLY A 46 9.28 -17.30 -15.91
CA GLY A 46 10.23 -16.91 -14.84
C GLY A 46 10.15 -15.47 -14.27
N PRO A 47 10.52 -15.21 -12.99
CA PRO A 47 11.00 -16.12 -11.94
C PRO A 47 9.96 -16.36 -10.82
N ARG A 48 9.87 -17.62 -10.37
CA ARG A 48 9.32 -18.11 -9.08
C ARG A 48 8.12 -17.34 -8.50
N THR A 49 6.93 -17.87 -8.73
CA THR A 49 5.73 -17.53 -7.98
C THR A 49 5.95 -17.77 -6.47
N PRO A 50 5.64 -16.81 -5.58
CA PRO A 50 5.75 -17.01 -4.12
C PRO A 50 4.87 -18.16 -3.62
N PHE A 51 3.86 -18.57 -4.39
CA PHE A 51 3.01 -19.72 -4.08
C PHE A 51 3.75 -21.07 -4.15
N THR A 52 4.77 -21.19 -5.02
CA THR A 52 5.60 -22.40 -5.10
C THR A 52 6.71 -22.38 -4.05
N GLU A 53 7.17 -21.19 -3.67
CA GLU A 53 8.10 -21.02 -2.55
C GLU A 53 7.43 -21.39 -1.22
N ILE A 54 6.20 -20.91 -0.93
CA ILE A 54 5.46 -21.24 0.31
C ILE A 54 5.33 -22.76 0.53
N GLN A 55 5.10 -23.54 -0.55
CA GLN A 55 5.07 -25.01 -0.48
C GLN A 55 6.45 -25.62 -0.12
N SER A 56 7.55 -24.99 -0.54
CA SER A 56 8.92 -25.43 -0.27
C SER A 56 9.47 -24.97 1.09
N MET A 57 9.01 -23.84 1.64
CA MET A 57 9.41 -23.35 2.98
C MET A 57 8.65 -24.07 4.09
N ALA A 58 7.42 -24.54 3.83
CA ALA A 58 6.65 -25.35 4.77
C ALA A 58 7.27 -26.74 5.06
N GLN A 59 8.29 -27.17 4.31
CA GLN A 59 8.97 -28.45 4.53
C GLN A 59 10.10 -28.40 5.57
N ALA A 60 10.46 -27.23 6.10
CA ALA A 60 11.64 -27.09 6.98
C ALA A 60 11.33 -27.04 8.50
N ILE A 61 10.07 -27.11 8.93
CA ILE A 61 9.74 -27.28 10.36
C ILE A 61 9.51 -28.77 10.63
N GLN A 62 10.60 -29.54 10.51
CA GLN A 62 10.73 -30.77 11.26
C GLN A 62 11.05 -30.30 12.69
N PRO A 63 10.19 -30.54 13.70
CA PRO A 63 10.66 -30.36 15.07
C PRO A 63 11.85 -31.29 15.21
N ALA A 64 13.05 -30.73 15.31
CA ALA A 64 14.25 -31.49 15.61
C ALA A 64 13.91 -32.32 16.84
N SER A 65 13.77 -33.62 16.64
CA SER A 65 13.36 -34.53 17.69
C SER A 65 14.52 -34.59 18.67
N ASN A 66 14.49 -33.70 19.66
CA ASN A 66 15.36 -33.70 20.83
C ASN A 66 15.00 -34.91 21.73
N THR A 67 14.85 -36.09 21.14
CA THR A 67 14.51 -37.34 21.81
C THR A 67 15.78 -38.18 21.91
N ILE A 68 16.11 -38.61 23.12
CA ILE A 68 17.26 -39.48 23.40
C ILE A 68 16.72 -40.91 23.48
N SER A 69 17.40 -41.87 22.85
CA SER A 69 17.00 -43.27 22.95
C SER A 69 17.16 -43.78 24.38
N LEU A 70 16.14 -44.49 24.88
CA LEU A 70 16.13 -45.05 26.23
C LEU A 70 17.32 -46.00 26.46
N ALA A 71 17.69 -46.79 25.44
CA ALA A 71 18.84 -47.68 25.50
C ALA A 71 20.14 -46.91 25.79
N ARG A 72 20.39 -45.81 25.06
CA ARG A 72 21.58 -44.98 25.26
C ARG A 72 21.58 -44.31 26.64
N LEU A 73 20.41 -43.90 27.14
CA LEU A 73 20.28 -43.36 28.50
C LEU A 73 20.63 -44.42 29.57
N ILE A 74 20.16 -45.66 29.38
CA ILE A 74 20.48 -46.78 30.29
C ILE A 74 21.98 -47.05 30.27
N ASP A 75 22.61 -47.13 29.10
CA ASP A 75 24.05 -47.37 28.98
C ASP A 75 24.87 -46.31 29.70
N PHE A 76 24.52 -45.02 29.54
CA PHE A 76 25.21 -43.94 30.25
C PHE A 76 25.02 -44.01 31.76
N ILE A 77 23.84 -44.38 32.24
CA ILE A 77 23.57 -44.54 33.66
C ILE A 77 24.40 -45.69 34.23
N VAL A 78 24.43 -46.84 33.54
CA VAL A 78 25.21 -48.00 33.97
C VAL A 78 26.70 -47.66 33.99
N GLN A 79 27.24 -47.07 32.93
CA GLN A 79 28.64 -46.65 32.86
C GLN A 79 29.00 -45.66 33.96
N ARG A 80 28.15 -44.64 34.18
CA ARG A 80 28.36 -43.65 35.25
C ARG A 80 28.37 -44.31 36.63
N THR A 81 27.40 -45.17 36.94
CA THR A 81 27.32 -45.84 38.25
C THR A 81 28.50 -46.79 38.47
N TYR A 82 28.95 -47.49 37.43
CA TYR A 82 30.14 -48.33 37.47
C TYR A 82 31.41 -47.51 37.72
N HIS A 83 31.56 -46.37 37.04
CA HIS A 83 32.68 -45.47 37.25
C HIS A 83 32.68 -44.88 38.67
N GLU A 84 31.54 -44.37 39.15
CA GLU A 84 31.41 -43.86 40.53
C GLU A 84 31.72 -44.95 41.57
N LEU A 85 31.30 -46.20 41.33
CA LEU A 85 31.63 -47.35 42.19
C LEU A 85 33.13 -47.68 42.18
N THR A 86 33.77 -47.61 41.01
CA THR A 86 35.21 -47.89 40.85
C THR A 86 36.04 -46.86 41.60
N VAL A 87 35.73 -45.57 41.41
CA VAL A 87 36.38 -44.46 42.14
C VAL A 87 36.17 -44.61 43.65
N LEU A 88 34.97 -44.96 44.07
CA LEU A 88 34.68 -45.20 45.48
C LEU A 88 35.57 -46.35 46.01
N ALA A 89 35.63 -47.48 45.32
CA ALA A 89 36.43 -48.65 45.71
C ALA A 89 37.94 -48.33 45.85
N GLU A 90 38.49 -47.46 45.01
CA GLU A 90 39.90 -47.02 45.11
C GLU A 90 40.17 -46.07 46.29
N LEU A 91 39.17 -45.28 46.69
CA LEU A 91 39.30 -44.28 47.76
C LEU A 91 39.01 -44.87 49.17
N LEU A 92 38.16 -45.89 49.25
CA LEU A 92 37.74 -46.54 50.50
C LEU A 92 38.88 -47.01 51.42
N PRO A 93 39.96 -47.64 50.92
CA PRO A 93 41.05 -48.15 51.75
C PRO A 93 41.82 -47.06 52.49
N ARG A 94 41.78 -45.82 52.00
CA ARG A 94 42.54 -44.67 52.53
C ARG A 94 41.78 -43.90 53.62
N LYS A 95 40.53 -44.26 53.90
CA LYS A 95 39.62 -43.57 54.83
C LYS A 95 39.46 -44.31 56.15
N THR A 96 39.08 -43.58 57.21
CA THR A 96 38.73 -44.18 58.51
C THR A 96 37.45 -45.02 58.39
N ASP A 97 37.25 -46.00 59.28
CA ASP A 97 36.09 -46.90 59.23
C ASP A 97 34.74 -46.18 59.27
N MET A 98 34.64 -45.08 60.03
CA MET A 98 33.42 -44.29 60.15
C MET A 98 33.11 -43.53 58.86
N GLU A 99 34.11 -42.88 58.25
CA GLU A 99 33.97 -42.15 56.98
C GLU A 99 33.64 -43.11 55.84
N ARG A 100 34.32 -44.26 55.78
CA ARG A 100 34.04 -45.34 54.82
C ARG A 100 32.58 -45.74 54.85
N LYS A 101 32.01 -45.95 56.05
CA LYS A 101 30.62 -46.37 56.21
C LYS A 101 29.63 -45.31 55.72
N ILE A 102 29.92 -44.03 56.00
CA ILE A 102 29.11 -42.90 55.54
C ILE A 102 29.14 -42.81 54.01
N GLU A 103 30.32 -42.85 53.39
CA GLU A 103 30.45 -42.75 51.93
C GLU A 103 29.73 -43.90 51.20
N ILE A 104 29.83 -45.14 51.70
CA ILE A 104 29.10 -46.29 51.13
C ILE A 104 27.59 -46.08 51.18
N VAL A 105 27.05 -45.65 52.34
CA VAL A 105 25.60 -45.44 52.50
C VAL A 105 25.13 -44.29 51.63
N GLN A 106 25.90 -43.20 51.53
CA GLN A 106 25.59 -42.07 50.66
C GLN A 106 25.60 -42.47 49.19
N PHE A 107 26.58 -43.26 48.75
CA PHE A 107 26.63 -43.81 47.40
C PHE A 107 25.41 -44.69 47.12
N ALA A 108 25.11 -45.64 48.02
CA ALA A 108 23.96 -46.53 47.87
C ALA A 108 22.63 -45.75 47.77
N SER A 109 22.45 -44.72 48.60
CA SER A 109 21.26 -43.86 48.58
C SER A 109 21.15 -43.07 47.26
N ARG A 110 22.25 -42.44 46.82
CA ARG A 110 22.30 -41.69 45.54
C ARG A 110 22.01 -42.59 44.34
N THR A 111 22.66 -43.75 44.28
CA THR A 111 22.48 -44.73 43.20
C THR A 111 21.06 -45.26 43.18
N ARG A 112 20.48 -45.60 44.35
CA ARG A 112 19.07 -46.01 44.45
C ARG A 112 18.12 -44.95 43.89
N GLN A 113 18.29 -43.68 44.26
CA GLN A 113 17.41 -42.60 43.77
C GLN A 113 17.51 -42.44 42.25
N LEU A 114 18.70 -42.60 41.69
CA LEU A 114 18.91 -42.55 40.24
C LEU A 114 18.18 -43.70 39.54
N PHE A 115 18.31 -44.94 40.03
CA PHE A 115 17.63 -46.09 39.44
C PHE A 115 16.10 -46.05 39.62
N ILE A 116 15.58 -45.47 40.71
CA ILE A 116 14.15 -45.23 40.88
C ILE A 116 13.62 -44.27 39.80
N ARG A 117 14.35 -43.19 39.52
CA ARG A 117 14.00 -42.25 38.44
C ARG A 117 14.07 -42.94 37.07
N LEU A 118 15.09 -43.76 36.82
CA LEU A 118 15.19 -44.55 35.59
C LEU A 118 14.01 -45.51 35.45
N LEU A 119 13.63 -46.20 36.52
CA LEU A 119 12.47 -47.10 36.52
C LEU A 119 11.17 -46.35 36.18
N ALA A 120 10.99 -45.15 36.72
CA ALA A 120 9.84 -44.31 36.36
C ALA A 120 9.81 -43.98 34.85
N LEU A 121 10.96 -43.64 34.26
CA LEU A 121 11.09 -43.41 32.83
C LEU A 121 10.79 -44.66 31.99
N VAL A 122 11.30 -45.83 32.41
CA VAL A 122 11.02 -47.11 31.72
C VAL A 122 9.54 -47.44 31.76
N LYS A 123 8.87 -47.26 32.91
CA LYS A 123 7.41 -47.45 33.02
C LYS A 123 6.63 -46.49 32.14
N TRP A 124 7.09 -45.24 32.02
CA TRP A 124 6.48 -44.24 31.15
C TRP A 124 6.72 -44.52 29.66
N ALA A 125 7.89 -45.06 29.31
CA ALA A 125 8.26 -45.40 27.93
C ALA A 125 7.28 -46.40 27.28
N ALA A 126 6.63 -47.26 28.07
CA ALA A 126 5.56 -48.13 27.57
C ALA A 126 4.37 -47.35 26.96
N SER A 127 4.15 -46.10 27.37
CA SER A 127 3.13 -45.20 26.82
C SER A 127 3.66 -44.21 25.79
N ALA A 128 4.96 -44.24 25.46
CA ALA A 128 5.58 -43.26 24.57
C ALA A 128 4.96 -43.24 23.16
N SER A 129 4.59 -44.40 22.62
CA SER A 129 3.94 -44.48 21.29
C SER A 129 2.62 -43.71 21.22
N LYS A 130 1.86 -43.63 22.34
CA LYS A 130 0.63 -42.83 22.39
C LYS A 130 0.95 -41.33 22.35
N VAL A 131 1.97 -40.92 23.11
CA VAL A 131 2.43 -39.52 23.17
C VAL A 131 2.98 -39.07 21.82
N GLU A 132 3.71 -39.94 21.12
CA GLU A 132 4.25 -39.67 19.78
C GLU A 132 3.12 -39.42 18.77
N LYS A 133 2.05 -40.23 18.77
CA LYS A 133 0.88 -39.99 17.92
C LYS A 133 0.22 -38.65 18.22
N CYS A 134 0.03 -38.33 19.50
CA CYS A 134 -0.49 -37.02 19.91
C CYS A 134 0.42 -35.88 19.46
N ALA A 135 1.74 -36.04 19.57
CA ALA A 135 2.72 -35.06 19.11
C ALA A 135 2.63 -34.83 17.60
N THR A 136 2.49 -35.90 16.80
CA THR A 136 2.28 -35.80 15.36
C THR A 136 0.99 -35.04 15.04
N ILE A 137 -0.12 -35.37 15.71
CA ILE A 137 -1.40 -34.67 15.53
C ILE A 137 -1.28 -33.20 15.89
N MET A 138 -0.66 -32.87 17.03
CA MET A 138 -0.41 -31.49 17.44
C MET A 138 0.42 -30.75 16.40
N SER A 139 1.49 -31.35 15.88
CA SER A 139 2.32 -30.73 14.84
C SER A 139 1.55 -30.47 13.54
N PHE A 140 0.60 -31.35 13.20
CA PHE A 140 -0.25 -31.18 12.02
C PHE A 140 -1.24 -30.03 12.21
N LEU A 141 -1.90 -29.99 13.36
CA LEU A 141 -2.84 -28.91 13.70
C LEU A 141 -2.14 -27.55 13.76
N ASP A 142 -0.93 -27.50 14.32
CA ASP A 142 -0.13 -26.29 14.38
C ASP A 142 0.25 -25.78 12.98
N LYS A 143 0.67 -26.68 12.09
CA LYS A 143 0.89 -26.36 10.67
C LYS A 143 -0.36 -25.82 10.00
N GLN A 144 -1.52 -26.44 10.22
CA GLN A 144 -2.78 -25.96 9.67
C GLN A 144 -3.16 -24.58 10.20
N SER A 145 -2.97 -24.34 11.50
CA SER A 145 -3.20 -23.02 12.10
C SER A 145 -2.34 -21.95 11.45
N MET A 146 -1.06 -22.23 11.22
CA MET A 146 -0.15 -21.31 10.53
C MET A 146 -0.60 -21.00 9.10
N LEU A 147 -1.03 -22.02 8.35
CA LEU A 147 -1.53 -21.84 6.98
C LEU A 147 -2.79 -20.96 6.94
N PHE A 148 -3.68 -21.05 7.92
CA PHE A 148 -4.87 -20.19 7.96
C PHE A 148 -4.51 -18.71 8.13
N VAL A 149 -3.52 -18.42 8.98
CA VAL A 149 -3.03 -17.05 9.20
C VAL A 149 -2.37 -16.52 7.93
N GLU A 150 -1.46 -17.31 7.34
CA GLU A 150 -0.75 -16.92 6.11
C GLU A 150 -1.72 -16.69 4.94
N MET A 151 -2.74 -17.53 4.79
CA MET A 151 -3.77 -17.36 3.77
C MET A 151 -4.58 -16.08 4.00
N ALA A 152 -4.94 -15.76 5.25
CA ALA A 152 -5.66 -14.53 5.57
C ALA A 152 -4.81 -13.29 5.23
N ASP A 153 -3.51 -13.32 5.55
CA ASP A 153 -2.58 -12.25 5.24
C ASP A 153 -2.42 -12.06 3.73
N MET A 154 -2.25 -13.16 2.97
CA MET A 154 -2.16 -13.14 1.52
C MET A 154 -3.42 -12.57 0.87
N LEU A 155 -4.60 -12.98 1.35
CA LEU A 155 -5.88 -12.45 0.86
C LEU A 155 -6.05 -10.96 1.18
N SER A 156 -5.66 -10.54 2.38
CA SER A 156 -5.66 -9.13 2.79
C SER A 156 -4.77 -8.29 1.87
N LEU A 157 -3.53 -8.74 1.65
CA LEU A 157 -2.57 -8.11 0.74
C LEU A 157 -3.15 -7.98 -0.68
N MET A 158 -3.66 -9.08 -1.22
CA MET A 158 -4.21 -9.12 -2.57
C MET A 158 -5.40 -8.15 -2.72
N SER A 159 -6.27 -8.06 -1.70
CA SER A 159 -7.42 -7.16 -1.73
C SER A 159 -7.04 -5.68 -1.67
N ARG A 160 -5.99 -5.33 -0.92
CA ARG A 160 -5.61 -3.95 -0.64
C ARG A 160 -4.67 -3.36 -1.69
N GLU A 161 -3.79 -4.18 -2.25
CA GLU A 161 -2.72 -3.71 -3.12
C GLU A 161 -2.93 -4.19 -4.55
N THR A 162 -2.89 -5.51 -4.77
CA THR A 162 -2.89 -6.10 -6.10
C THR A 162 -4.17 -5.78 -6.88
N LEU A 163 -5.34 -5.98 -6.26
CA LEU A 163 -6.62 -5.73 -6.92
C LEU A 163 -6.91 -4.23 -7.11
N VAL A 164 -6.42 -3.38 -6.21
CA VAL A 164 -6.60 -1.92 -6.35
C VAL A 164 -5.78 -1.41 -7.54
N ASN A 165 -4.54 -1.87 -7.67
CA ASN A 165 -3.64 -1.48 -8.77
C ASN A 165 -4.05 -2.08 -10.13
N ALA A 166 -4.76 -3.22 -10.14
CA ALA A 166 -5.33 -3.79 -11.36
C ALA A 166 -6.50 -2.95 -11.93
N ARG A 167 -7.12 -2.09 -11.12
CA ARG A 167 -8.23 -1.23 -11.57
C ARG A 167 -7.70 0.02 -12.25
N LEU A 168 -8.30 0.39 -13.38
CA LEU A 168 -8.01 1.67 -14.01
C LEU A 168 -8.52 2.81 -13.10
N PRO A 169 -7.75 3.89 -12.93
CA PRO A 169 -8.22 5.09 -12.23
C PRO A 169 -9.47 5.68 -12.89
N SER A 170 -10.26 6.43 -12.11
CA SER A 170 -11.41 7.16 -12.67
C SER A 170 -10.93 8.29 -13.60
N PHE A 171 -11.38 8.28 -14.85
CA PHE A 171 -11.03 9.31 -15.83
C PHE A 171 -11.93 10.54 -15.69
N HIS A 172 -11.33 11.73 -15.57
CA HIS A 172 -12.04 13.00 -15.54
C HIS A 172 -12.41 13.48 -16.95
N LEU A 173 -13.45 12.85 -17.52
CA LEU A 173 -13.92 13.14 -18.88
C LEU A 173 -14.29 14.61 -19.12
N PRO A 174 -15.02 15.31 -18.21
CA PRO A 174 -15.38 16.72 -18.44
C PRO A 174 -14.16 17.63 -18.62
N CYS A 175 -13.10 17.43 -17.83
CA CYS A 175 -11.87 18.21 -17.95
C CYS A 175 -11.12 17.89 -19.24
N ALA A 176 -11.12 16.63 -19.68
CA ALA A 176 -10.52 16.24 -20.96
C ALA A 176 -11.27 16.87 -22.15
N VAL A 177 -12.61 16.89 -22.11
CA VAL A 177 -13.44 17.54 -23.12
C VAL A 177 -13.18 19.03 -23.16
N GLU A 178 -13.07 19.68 -22.00
CA GLU A 178 -12.79 21.11 -21.90
C GLU A 178 -11.45 21.48 -22.55
N VAL A 179 -10.38 20.75 -22.23
CA VAL A 179 -9.07 20.96 -22.86
C VAL A 179 -9.12 20.68 -24.36
N LEU A 180 -9.91 19.69 -24.79
CA LEU A 180 -10.07 19.37 -26.21
C LEU A 180 -10.84 20.45 -26.99
N THR A 181 -11.88 21.04 -26.40
CA THR A 181 -12.74 22.02 -27.07
C THR A 181 -12.22 23.45 -26.98
N LEU A 182 -11.70 23.83 -25.81
CA LEU A 182 -11.24 25.20 -25.52
C LEU A 182 -9.71 25.34 -25.63
N GLY A 183 -8.97 24.24 -25.80
CA GLY A 183 -7.50 24.23 -25.83
C GLY A 183 -6.84 24.58 -24.49
N THR A 184 -7.62 24.86 -23.45
CA THR A 184 -7.16 25.35 -22.15
C THR A 184 -8.03 24.79 -21.02
N TYR A 185 -7.53 24.85 -19.78
CA TYR A 185 -8.23 24.35 -18.59
C TYR A 185 -8.66 25.51 -17.69
N SER A 186 -9.96 25.66 -17.42
CA SER A 186 -10.52 26.79 -16.66
C SER A 186 -10.03 26.88 -15.21
N ARG A 187 -9.72 25.74 -14.57
CA ARG A 187 -9.24 25.71 -13.18
C ARG A 187 -7.72 25.84 -13.06
N LEU A 188 -7.03 26.16 -14.14
CA LEU A 188 -5.59 26.44 -14.09
C LEU A 188 -5.34 27.78 -13.38
N PRO A 189 -4.53 27.82 -12.30
CA PRO A 189 -4.19 29.06 -11.63
C PRO A 189 -3.55 30.07 -12.58
N THR A 190 -3.99 31.33 -12.53
CA THR A 190 -3.49 32.42 -13.39
C THR A 190 -2.02 32.72 -13.16
N CYS A 191 -1.50 32.47 -11.96
CA CYS A 191 -0.08 32.64 -11.63
C CYS A 191 0.87 31.78 -12.49
N ILE A 192 0.39 30.67 -13.07
CA ILE A 192 1.17 29.86 -14.02
C ILE A 192 1.20 30.54 -15.39
N ARG A 193 0.07 31.11 -15.82
CA ARG A 193 -0.03 31.87 -17.08
C ARG A 193 0.87 33.10 -17.04
N ASP A 194 0.82 33.87 -15.95
CA ASP A 194 1.55 35.12 -15.80
C ASP A 194 3.07 34.93 -15.76
N LYS A 195 3.54 33.74 -15.34
CA LYS A 195 4.98 33.41 -15.27
C LYS A 195 5.54 32.82 -16.57
N ILE A 196 4.71 32.20 -17.39
CA ILE A 196 5.17 31.40 -18.55
C ILE A 196 4.84 32.10 -19.87
N VAL A 197 3.75 32.86 -19.93
CA VAL A 197 3.30 33.55 -21.13
C VAL A 197 3.51 35.06 -20.95
N PRO A 198 4.24 35.74 -21.85
CA PRO A 198 4.35 37.19 -21.80
C PRO A 198 2.97 37.84 -21.95
N PRO A 199 2.69 38.96 -21.25
CA PRO A 199 1.39 39.62 -21.34
C PRO A 199 1.11 40.06 -22.79
N ASP A 200 -0.16 39.95 -23.21
CA ASP A 200 -0.59 40.35 -24.55
C ASP A 200 -0.20 41.83 -24.81
N PRO A 201 0.30 42.16 -26.02
CA PRO A 201 0.73 43.51 -26.33
C PRO A 201 -0.45 44.48 -26.29
N ILE A 202 -0.26 45.63 -25.62
CA ILE A 202 -1.28 46.69 -25.56
C ILE A 202 -1.63 47.14 -26.98
N THR A 203 -2.91 47.08 -27.34
CA THR A 203 -3.34 47.49 -28.69
C THR A 203 -3.22 49.01 -28.86
N PRO A 204 -2.91 49.51 -30.07
CA PRO A 204 -2.78 50.95 -30.30
C PRO A 204 -4.10 51.70 -30.05
N ALA A 205 -5.24 51.03 -30.21
CA ALA A 205 -6.57 51.58 -29.92
C ALA A 205 -6.78 51.77 -28.41
N GLU A 206 -6.46 50.76 -27.59
CA GLU A 206 -6.52 50.86 -26.13
C GLU A 206 -5.53 51.89 -25.59
N LYS A 207 -4.34 51.99 -26.19
CA LYS A 207 -3.38 53.03 -25.83
C LYS A 207 -3.96 54.43 -26.09
N ARG A 208 -4.56 54.66 -27.26
CA ARG A 208 -5.15 55.96 -27.62
C ARG A 208 -6.33 56.31 -26.71
N SER A 209 -7.25 55.37 -26.45
CA SER A 209 -8.39 55.62 -25.56
C SER A 209 -7.94 55.91 -24.13
N THR A 210 -6.94 55.17 -23.63
CA THR A 210 -6.35 55.40 -22.31
C THR A 210 -5.69 56.77 -22.21
N LEU A 211 -4.91 57.20 -23.22
CA LEU A 211 -4.27 58.52 -23.24
C LEU A 211 -5.29 59.66 -23.29
N LEU A 212 -6.37 59.52 -24.07
CA LEU A 212 -7.47 60.49 -24.08
C LEU A 212 -8.16 60.58 -22.72
N ARG A 213 -8.39 59.43 -22.07
CA ARG A 213 -8.96 59.40 -20.72
C ARG A 213 -8.03 60.08 -19.71
N LEU A 214 -6.73 59.88 -19.84
CA LEU A 214 -5.73 60.50 -18.98
C LEU A 214 -5.70 62.02 -19.17
N ASN A 215 -5.76 62.52 -20.41
CA ASN A 215 -5.89 63.96 -20.70
C ASN A 215 -7.11 64.57 -20.01
N GLN A 216 -8.27 63.91 -20.07
CA GLN A 216 -9.50 64.37 -19.42
C GLN A 216 -9.36 64.42 -17.89
N ILE A 217 -8.76 63.39 -17.29
CA ILE A 217 -8.51 63.34 -15.85
C ILE A 217 -7.59 64.47 -15.43
N ILE A 218 -6.52 64.70 -16.19
CA ILE A 218 -5.59 65.79 -15.88
C ILE A 218 -6.27 67.15 -16.02
N GLN A 219 -7.02 67.37 -17.09
CA GLN A 219 -7.78 68.61 -17.28
C GLN A 219 -8.72 68.87 -16.10
N TYR A 220 -9.47 67.84 -15.67
CA TYR A 220 -10.36 67.95 -14.52
C TYR A 220 -9.62 68.29 -13.22
N ARG A 221 -8.48 67.62 -12.97
CA ARG A 221 -7.66 67.85 -11.77
C ARG A 221 -7.00 69.22 -11.75
N LEU A 222 -6.59 69.76 -12.90
CA LEU A 222 -6.01 71.09 -13.00
C LEU A 222 -7.05 72.19 -12.77
N VAL A 223 -8.28 72.01 -13.26
CA VAL A 223 -9.38 72.96 -13.03
C VAL A 223 -9.82 72.97 -11.57
N SER A 224 -9.76 71.83 -10.90
CA SER A 224 -10.21 71.68 -9.52
C SER A 224 -9.14 72.04 -8.47
N SER A 225 -7.90 72.30 -8.90
CA SER A 225 -6.76 72.61 -8.02
C SER A 225 -6.40 74.10 -8.13
N GLU A 226 -5.96 74.71 -7.03
CA GLU A 226 -5.48 76.08 -7.03
C GLU A 226 -4.10 76.15 -7.72
N LEU A 227 -4.07 76.68 -8.95
CA LEU A 227 -2.85 76.86 -9.74
C LEU A 227 -2.39 78.33 -9.68
N PRO A 228 -1.09 78.62 -9.47
CA PRO A 228 -0.54 79.98 -9.52
C PRO A 228 -0.85 80.68 -10.87
N ALA A 229 -1.13 81.99 -10.83
CA ALA A 229 -1.53 82.76 -12.00
C ALA A 229 -0.50 82.73 -13.16
N GLN A 230 0.79 82.54 -12.83
CA GLN A 230 1.90 82.46 -13.79
C GLN A 230 1.89 81.17 -14.64
N MET A 231 1.23 80.10 -14.17
CA MET A 231 1.20 78.77 -14.84
C MET A 231 -0.13 78.50 -15.56
N ARG A 232 -0.89 79.55 -15.89
CA ARG A 232 -2.23 79.41 -16.48
C ARG A 232 -2.19 79.01 -17.96
N ASN A 233 -1.09 79.28 -18.66
CA ASN A 233 -0.88 78.86 -20.04
C ASN A 233 -0.34 77.42 -20.06
N LEU A 234 -1.20 76.46 -20.42
CA LEU A 234 -0.87 75.04 -20.42
C LEU A 234 -1.44 74.32 -21.64
N THR A 235 -0.75 73.27 -22.08
CA THR A 235 -1.19 72.35 -23.13
C THR A 235 -1.24 70.93 -22.58
N ILE A 236 -2.32 70.20 -22.89
CA ILE A 236 -2.52 68.82 -22.42
C ILE A 236 -2.57 67.90 -23.64
N GLU A 237 -1.51 67.14 -23.87
CA GLU A 237 -1.40 66.22 -24.99
C GLU A 237 -0.71 64.92 -24.58
N ASN A 238 -1.10 63.81 -25.21
CA ASN A 238 -0.50 62.47 -25.00
C ASN A 238 -0.33 62.04 -23.53
N GLY A 239 -1.27 62.41 -22.66
CA GLY A 239 -1.25 62.08 -21.25
C GLY A 239 -0.26 62.91 -20.41
N ARG A 240 0.21 64.04 -20.94
CA ARG A 240 1.14 64.95 -20.27
C ARG A 240 0.61 66.39 -20.33
N VAL A 241 0.99 67.18 -19.33
CA VAL A 241 0.77 68.63 -19.30
C VAL A 241 2.11 69.31 -19.49
N THR A 242 2.14 70.27 -20.40
CA THR A 242 3.27 71.20 -20.55
C THR A 242 2.77 72.58 -20.13
N PHE A 243 3.50 73.24 -19.24
CA PHE A 243 3.21 74.60 -18.80
C PHE A 243 4.17 75.55 -19.50
N TYR A 244 3.66 76.69 -19.97
CA TYR A 244 4.47 77.74 -20.57
C TYR A 244 4.43 78.98 -19.68
N VAL A 245 5.59 79.44 -19.22
CA VAL A 245 5.72 80.65 -18.38
C VAL A 245 6.62 81.64 -19.10
N GLU A 246 6.06 82.80 -19.49
CA GLU A 246 6.82 83.81 -20.23
C GLU A 246 8.00 84.35 -19.38
N HIS A 247 9.20 84.33 -19.97
CA HIS A 247 10.48 84.85 -19.44
C HIS A 247 11.18 84.05 -18.32
N GLU A 248 10.81 82.79 -18.04
CA GLU A 248 11.51 81.99 -17.00
C GLU A 248 11.83 80.54 -17.39
N PHE A 249 10.90 79.81 -18.04
CA PHE A 249 11.10 78.42 -18.46
C PHE A 249 10.40 78.12 -19.80
N GLU A 250 11.11 77.45 -20.71
CA GLU A 250 10.56 76.80 -21.93
C GLU A 250 10.43 75.28 -21.73
#